data_AF-A0A2G2VMK3-F1
#
_entry.id   AF-A0A2G2VMK3-F1
#
_cell.length_a   1.000
_cell.length_b   1.000
_cell.length_c   1.000
_cell.angle_alpha   90.00
_cell.angle_beta   90.00
_cell.angle_gamma   90.00
#
_symmetry.space_group_name_H-M   'P 1'
#
loop_
_entity.id
_entity.type
_entity.pdbx_description
1 polymer ?
#
loop_
_entity_poly.entity_id
_entity_poly.type
_entity_poly.pdbx_seq_one_letter_code
_entity_poly.pdbx_strand_id
1 'polypeptide(L)'
;MRKGNTAVGVRGTDTVVLRVEKQSTPKLQNSARSVRKIVNLDNHIALACAGLKEDAQVLVNWAHIEYQSHRLTFEDPVTVEYITLVVMTKEHRIRQLKKAEIDTIVAKIEAEKAAAEAAKKARICYYLNMSLP
;
A
#
# COMPACT_ATOMS: atom_id res chain seq x y z
N MET A 1 4.17 0.47 14.27
CA MET A 1 3.60 -0.87 14.54
C MET A 1 4.60 -1.92 14.07
N ARG A 2 5.01 -2.86 14.92
CA ARG A 2 6.00 -3.92 14.56
C ARG A 2 5.43 -5.34 14.53
N LYS A 3 4.13 -5.53 14.82
CA LYS A 3 3.42 -6.81 14.73
C LYS A 3 2.12 -6.60 13.94
N GLY A 4 2.13 -6.96 12.66
CA GLY A 4 0.99 -6.80 11.76
C GLY A 4 1.26 -7.46 10.42
N ASN A 5 0.21 -7.79 9.68
CA ASN A 5 0.34 -8.38 8.36
C ASN A 5 1.04 -7.40 7.42
N THR A 6 2.01 -7.89 6.65
CA THR A 6 2.79 -7.04 5.75
C THR A 6 2.02 -6.79 4.45
N ALA A 7 1.96 -5.54 4.00
CA ALA A 7 1.51 -5.17 2.66
C ALA A 7 2.69 -4.60 1.87
N VAL A 8 2.87 -5.05 0.63
CA VAL A 8 3.94 -4.62 -0.26
C VAL A 8 3.33 -4.24 -1.60
N GLY A 9 3.70 -3.07 -2.11
CA GLY A 9 3.41 -2.63 -3.47
C GLY A 9 4.69 -2.50 -4.27
N VAL A 10 4.71 -3.03 -5.49
CA VAL A 10 5.80 -2.84 -6.44
C VAL A 10 5.27 -2.09 -7.66
N ARG A 11 5.88 -0.96 -7.96
CA ARG A 11 5.62 -0.16 -9.16
C ARG A 11 6.59 -0.58 -10.26
N GLY A 12 6.07 -1.05 -11.38
CA GLY A 12 6.77 -1.15 -12.67
C GLY A 12 6.58 0.14 -13.49
N THR A 13 6.97 0.11 -14.77
CA THR A 13 6.78 1.24 -15.69
C THR A 13 5.29 1.54 -15.91
N ASP A 14 4.52 0.50 -16.24
CA ASP A 14 3.11 0.64 -16.64
C ASP A 14 2.15 -0.14 -15.74
N THR A 15 2.69 -0.89 -14.77
CA THR A 15 1.91 -1.80 -13.93
C THR A 15 2.27 -1.64 -12.47
N VAL A 16 1.29 -1.76 -11.58
CA VAL A 16 1.50 -1.82 -10.14
C VAL A 16 1.00 -3.16 -9.61
N VAL A 17 1.81 -3.83 -8.81
CA VAL A 17 1.45 -5.10 -8.17
C VAL A 17 1.35 -4.89 -6.67
N LEU A 18 0.18 -5.20 -6.11
CA LEU A 18 -0.07 -5.17 -4.67
C LEU A 18 -0.12 -6.59 -4.14
N ARG A 19 0.60 -6.85 -3.05
CA ARG A 19 0.56 -8.13 -2.35
C ARG A 19 0.45 -7.89 -0.85
N VAL A 20 -0.51 -8.58 -0.23
CA VAL A 20 -0.71 -8.51 1.22
C VAL A 20 -0.59 -9.91 1.80
N GLU A 21 0.15 -10.01 2.89
CA GLU A 21 0.26 -11.22 3.68
C GLU A 21 -1.10 -11.56 4.29
N LYS A 22 -1.55 -12.80 4.07
CA LYS A 22 -2.77 -13.34 4.66
C LYS A 22 -2.38 -14.45 5.62
N GLN A 23 -2.31 -14.12 6.91
CA GLN A 23 -2.14 -15.12 7.96
C GLN A 23 -3.29 -16.12 7.91
N SER A 24 -2.97 -17.42 7.87
CA SER A 24 -3.98 -18.47 7.71
C SER A 24 -4.85 -18.55 8.95
N THR A 25 -6.15 -18.38 8.77
CA THR A 25 -7.16 -18.70 9.78
C THR A 25 -7.27 -20.23 9.94
N PRO A 26 -7.61 -20.75 11.14
CA PRO A 26 -7.76 -22.19 11.36
C PRO A 26 -8.79 -22.82 10.42
N LYS A 27 -8.68 -24.14 10.16
CA LYS A 27 -9.41 -24.92 9.13
C LYS A 27 -10.94 -24.77 9.11
N LEU A 28 -11.54 -24.20 10.16
CA LEU A 28 -12.98 -23.96 10.28
C LEU A 28 -13.45 -22.68 9.58
N GLN A 29 -12.57 -21.70 9.38
CA GLN A 29 -12.92 -20.50 8.63
C GLN A 29 -12.63 -20.71 7.14
N ASN A 30 -13.66 -20.54 6.30
CA ASN A 30 -13.51 -20.53 4.85
C ASN A 30 -12.51 -19.46 4.42
N SER A 31 -11.28 -19.89 4.14
CA SER A 31 -10.13 -19.05 3.77
C SER A 31 -10.39 -18.25 2.50
N ALA A 32 -11.24 -18.75 1.59
CA ALA A 32 -11.66 -18.05 0.38
C ALA A 32 -12.54 -16.81 0.65
N ARG A 33 -13.28 -16.78 1.77
CA ARG A 33 -14.33 -15.77 2.03
C ARG A 33 -13.99 -14.77 3.15
N SER A 34 -13.18 -15.14 4.13
CA SER A 34 -13.21 -14.48 5.44
C SER A 34 -12.45 -13.13 5.56
N VAL A 35 -11.44 -12.86 4.72
CA VAL A 35 -10.67 -11.60 4.82
C VAL A 35 -10.19 -11.14 3.44
N ARG A 36 -10.76 -10.05 2.93
CA ARG A 36 -10.26 -9.27 1.79
C ARG A 36 -9.43 -8.11 2.36
N LYS A 37 -8.14 -8.08 2.04
CA LYS A 37 -7.21 -7.00 2.44
C LYS A 37 -6.82 -6.07 1.29
N ILE A 38 -7.17 -6.49 0.08
CA ILE A 38 -7.08 -5.71 -1.14
C ILE A 38 -8.51 -5.43 -1.57
N VAL A 39 -8.81 -4.16 -1.78
CA VAL A 39 -10.13 -3.68 -2.20
C VAL A 39 -9.93 -2.82 -3.44
N ASN A 40 -10.69 -3.10 -4.50
CA ASN A 40 -10.68 -2.26 -5.68
C ASN A 40 -11.64 -1.10 -5.45
N LEU A 41 -11.14 0.13 -5.60
CA LEU A 41 -11.92 1.35 -5.48
C LEU A 41 -12.56 1.72 -6.82
N ASP A 42 -11.78 1.58 -7.89
CA ASP A 42 -12.19 1.76 -9.27
C ASP A 42 -11.38 0.80 -10.18
N ASN A 43 -11.65 0.83 -11.48
CA ASN A 43 -10.94 0.02 -12.48
C ASN A 43 -9.43 0.30 -12.50
N HIS A 44 -9.00 1.53 -12.19
CA HIS A 44 -7.60 1.96 -12.18
C HIS A 44 -7.01 2.13 -10.77
N ILE A 45 -7.79 1.94 -9.69
CA ILE A 45 -7.34 2.18 -8.31
C ILE A 45 -7.69 1.00 -7.41
N ALA A 46 -6.67 0.49 -6.71
CA ALA A 46 -6.83 -0.51 -5.67
C ALA A 46 -6.14 -0.06 -4.38
N LEU A 47 -6.77 -0.37 -3.24
CA LEU A 47 -6.26 -0.13 -1.89
C LEU A 47 -5.82 -1.45 -1.28
N ALA A 48 -4.63 -1.45 -0.67
CA ALA A 48 -4.13 -2.55 0.12
C ALA A 48 -3.90 -2.08 1.56
N CYS A 49 -4.49 -2.79 2.53
CA CYS A 49 -4.42 -2.41 3.93
C CYS A 49 -3.54 -3.38 4.73
N ALA A 50 -2.71 -2.84 5.60
CA ALA A 50 -1.94 -3.56 6.61
C ALA A 50 -2.37 -3.07 8.01
N GLY A 51 -2.67 -3.99 8.92
CA GLY A 51 -3.07 -3.67 10.29
C GLY A 51 -4.44 -4.22 10.68
N LEU A 52 -5.15 -3.48 11.53
CA LEU A 52 -6.50 -3.80 12.02
C LEU A 52 -7.51 -3.70 10.89
N LYS A 53 -8.39 -4.70 10.79
CA LYS A 53 -9.36 -4.79 9.68
C LYS A 53 -10.45 -3.74 9.83
N GLU A 54 -10.83 -3.45 11.06
CA GLU A 54 -11.89 -2.53 11.46
C GLU A 54 -11.57 -1.11 11.00
N ASP A 55 -10.38 -0.60 11.34
CA ASP A 55 -9.91 0.74 10.92
C ASP A 55 -9.78 0.83 9.39
N ALA A 56 -9.26 -0.23 8.76
CA ALA A 56 -9.14 -0.30 7.31
C ALA A 56 -10.51 -0.24 6.62
N GLN A 57 -11.52 -0.90 7.17
CA GLN A 57 -12.87 -0.90 6.59
C GLN A 57 -13.49 0.50 6.65
N VAL A 58 -13.26 1.24 7.73
CA VAL A 58 -13.72 2.63 7.89
C VAL A 58 -13.06 3.54 6.85
N LEU A 59 -11.75 3.42 6.66
CA LEU A 59 -11.02 4.18 5.62
C LEU A 59 -11.48 3.84 4.20
N VAL A 60 -11.64 2.55 3.89
CA VAL A 60 -12.11 2.08 2.57
C VAL A 60 -13.51 2.58 2.26
N ASN A 61 -14.44 2.48 3.21
CA ASN A 61 -15.83 2.94 3.00
C ASN A 61 -15.88 4.44 2.70
N TRP A 62 -15.03 5.23 3.35
CA TRP A 62 -14.94 6.66 3.07
C TRP A 62 -14.29 6.98 1.74
N ALA A 63 -13.21 6.27 1.40
CA ALA A 63 -12.59 6.41 0.10
C ALA A 63 -13.62 6.17 -1.03
N HIS A 64 -14.55 5.22 -0.84
CA HIS A 64 -15.68 5.03 -1.76
C HIS A 64 -16.66 6.20 -1.80
N ILE A 65 -17.06 6.74 -0.65
CA ILE A 65 -17.96 7.91 -0.59
C ILE A 65 -17.34 9.10 -1.30
N GLU A 66 -16.07 9.39 -1.01
CA GLU A 66 -15.34 10.48 -1.64
C GLU A 66 -15.22 10.27 -3.15
N TYR A 67 -14.83 9.06 -3.56
CA TYR A 67 -14.72 8.71 -4.97
C TYR A 67 -16.05 8.92 -5.72
N GLN A 68 -17.15 8.46 -5.12
CA GLN A 68 -18.49 8.64 -5.70
C GLN A 68 -18.86 10.11 -5.80
N SER A 69 -18.59 10.89 -4.75
CA SER A 69 -18.84 12.34 -4.72
C SER A 69 -18.04 13.08 -5.80
N HIS A 70 -16.74 12.81 -5.91
CA HIS A 70 -15.87 13.42 -6.90
C HIS A 70 -16.33 13.08 -8.32
N ARG A 71 -16.66 11.82 -8.57
CA ARG A 71 -17.16 11.37 -9.87
C ARG A 71 -18.51 11.99 -10.22
N LEU A 72 -19.39 12.23 -9.25
CA LEU A 72 -20.67 12.92 -9.47
C LEU A 72 -20.49 14.41 -9.73
N THR A 73 -19.46 15.03 -9.15
CA THR A 73 -19.24 16.48 -9.23
C THR A 73 -18.49 16.88 -10.50
N PHE A 74 -17.45 16.12 -10.85
CA PHE A 74 -16.53 16.46 -11.93
C PHE A 74 -16.67 15.56 -13.16
N GLU A 75 -17.48 14.49 -13.10
CA GLU A 75 -17.67 13.47 -14.15
C GLU A 75 -16.40 12.73 -14.61
N ASP A 76 -15.22 13.15 -14.14
CA ASP A 76 -13.92 12.59 -14.46
C ASP A 76 -13.47 11.51 -13.46
N PRO A 77 -12.61 10.56 -13.92
CA PRO A 77 -12.02 9.56 -13.04
C PRO A 77 -11.11 10.22 -12.01
N VAL A 78 -11.22 9.77 -10.75
CA VAL A 78 -10.42 10.31 -9.64
C VAL A 78 -8.93 9.99 -9.84
N THR A 79 -8.06 10.95 -9.57
CA THR A 79 -6.61 10.71 -9.63
C THR A 79 -6.11 9.98 -8.39
N VAL A 80 -5.00 9.24 -8.54
CA VAL A 80 -4.38 8.53 -7.41
C VAL A 80 -3.87 9.52 -6.36
N GLU A 81 -3.34 10.68 -6.76
CA GLU A 81 -2.93 11.70 -5.78
C GLU A 81 -4.11 12.18 -4.93
N TYR A 82 -5.24 12.51 -5.56
CA TYR A 82 -6.41 13.04 -4.84
C TYR A 82 -6.89 12.06 -3.77
N ILE A 83 -7.12 10.80 -4.15
CA ILE A 83 -7.65 9.82 -3.21
C ILE A 83 -6.67 9.53 -2.06
N THR A 84 -5.36 9.55 -2.34
CA THR A 84 -4.35 9.38 -1.28
C THR A 84 -4.41 10.50 -0.25
N LEU A 85 -4.57 11.76 -0.70
CA LEU A 85 -4.72 12.91 0.18
C LEU A 85 -5.98 12.78 1.04
N VAL A 86 -7.13 12.45 0.42
CA VAL A 86 -8.38 12.35 1.16
C VAL A 86 -8.31 11.23 2.21
N VAL A 87 -7.81 10.05 1.86
CA VAL A 87 -7.66 8.94 2.80
C VAL A 87 -6.71 9.29 3.95
N MET A 88 -5.61 10.00 3.68
CA MET A 88 -4.72 10.48 4.73
C MET A 88 -5.43 11.48 5.66
N THR A 89 -6.22 12.40 5.12
CA THR A 89 -6.88 13.46 5.93
C THR A 89 -8.08 12.98 6.74
N LYS A 90 -8.68 11.83 6.39
CA LYS A 90 -9.99 11.41 6.91
C LYS A 90 -10.05 11.29 8.44
N GLU A 91 -8.99 10.84 9.10
CA GLU A 91 -9.12 10.37 10.49
C GLU A 91 -8.18 11.01 11.51
N HIS A 92 -7.37 11.99 11.12
CA HIS A 92 -6.45 12.60 12.05
C HIS A 92 -6.47 14.13 11.99
N ARG A 93 -6.52 14.73 13.19
CA ARG A 93 -5.65 15.84 13.55
C ARG A 93 -4.20 15.46 13.22
N ILE A 94 -3.85 15.33 11.94
CA ILE A 94 -2.47 15.09 11.56
C ILE A 94 -1.78 16.39 11.89
N ARG A 95 -0.83 16.33 12.82
CA ARG A 95 0.15 17.40 12.99
C ARG A 95 0.78 17.56 11.62
N GLN A 96 0.51 18.66 10.91
CA GLN A 96 1.20 18.92 9.67
C GLN A 96 2.69 18.89 9.99
N LEU A 97 3.36 17.83 9.54
CA LEU A 97 4.78 17.68 9.72
C LEU A 97 5.40 18.77 8.87
N LYS A 98 6.23 19.60 9.50
CA LYS A 98 6.89 20.66 8.78
C LYS A 98 7.79 20.03 7.72
N LYS A 99 8.07 20.75 6.63
CA LYS A 99 8.90 20.27 5.51
C LYS A 99 10.18 19.54 5.96
N ALA A 100 10.84 20.03 7.01
CA ALA A 100 12.03 19.43 7.60
C ALA A 100 11.82 18.00 8.17
N GLU A 101 10.66 17.72 8.76
CA GLU A 101 10.33 16.39 9.29
C GLU A 101 10.03 15.40 8.15
N ILE A 102 9.40 15.89 7.08
CA ILE A 102 9.15 15.12 5.85
C ILE A 102 10.48 14.75 5.19
N ASP A 103 11.40 15.70 5.02
CA ASP A 103 12.71 15.46 4.41
C ASP A 103 13.52 14.41 5.18
N THR A 104 13.44 14.43 6.52
CA THR A 104 14.10 13.44 7.38
C THR A 104 13.51 12.03 7.21
N ILE A 105 12.19 11.93 7.02
CA ILE A 105 11.51 10.65 6.79
C ILE A 105 11.82 10.12 5.39
N VAL A 106 11.81 10.99 4.38
CA VAL A 106 12.19 10.63 3.00
C VAL A 106 13.62 10.12 2.97
N ALA A 107 14.56 10.81 3.62
CA ALA A 107 15.95 10.37 3.70
C ALA A 107 16.10 8.97 4.34
N LYS A 108 15.31 8.65 5.37
CA LYS A 108 15.30 7.31 6.00
C LYS A 108 14.76 6.24 5.06
N ILE A 109 13.70 6.56 4.33
CA ILE A 109 13.10 5.63 3.35
C ILE A 109 14.06 5.39 2.17
N GLU A 110 14.75 6.42 1.70
CA GLU A 110 15.74 6.27 0.64
C GLU A 110 16.96 5.44 1.10
N ALA A 111 17.41 5.61 2.34
CA ALA A 111 18.46 4.77 2.91
C ALA A 111 18.04 3.29 3.03
N GLU A 112 16.82 3.00 3.47
CA GLU A 112 16.30 1.62 3.51
C GLU A 112 16.11 1.04 2.10
N LYS A 113 15.67 1.84 1.13
CA LYS A 113 15.57 1.42 -0.27
C LYS A 113 16.93 1.08 -0.88
N ALA A 114 17.96 1.90 -0.62
CA ALA A 114 19.31 1.65 -1.10
C ALA A 114 19.88 0.33 -0.53
N ALA A 115 19.64 0.05 0.75
CA ALA A 115 20.03 -1.21 1.38
C ALA A 115 19.28 -2.42 0.79
N ALA A 116 17.99 -2.28 0.52
CA ALA A 116 17.19 -3.32 -0.12
C ALA A 116 17.60 -3.58 -1.58
N GLU A 117 18.00 -2.54 -2.32
CA GLU A 117 18.50 -2.67 -3.69
C GLU A 117 19.87 -3.35 -3.73
N ALA A 118 20.77 -3.02 -2.79
CA ALA A 118 22.05 -3.70 -2.62
C ALA A 118 21.86 -5.19 -2.31
N ALA A 119 20.90 -5.54 -1.44
CA ALA A 119 20.56 -6.94 -1.15
C ALA A 119 19.97 -7.67 -2.38
N LYS A 120 19.17 -6.99 -3.22
CA LYS A 120 18.67 -7.54 -4.49
C LYS A 120 19.81 -7.77 -5.49
N LYS A 121 20.72 -6.81 -5.65
CA LYS A 121 21.91 -6.93 -6.53
C LYS A 121 22.82 -8.07 -6.07
N ALA A 122 23.10 -8.17 -4.77
CA ALA A 122 23.90 -9.26 -4.20
C ALA A 122 23.25 -10.63 -4.43
N ARG A 123 21.91 -10.71 -4.29
CA ARG A 123 21.16 -11.94 -4.52
C ARG A 123 21.13 -12.34 -5.99
N ILE A 124 21.05 -11.39 -6.93
CA ILE A 124 21.16 -11.65 -8.38
C ILE A 124 22.59 -12.09 -8.75
N CYS A 125 23.62 -11.48 -8.14
CA CYS A 125 25.03 -11.81 -8.40
C CYS A 125 25.39 -13.24 -7.92
N TYR A 126 24.76 -13.72 -6.85
CA TYR A 126 24.94 -15.10 -6.36
C TYR A 126 24.40 -16.17 -7.35
N TYR A 127 23.34 -15.87 -8.11
CA TYR A 127 22.81 -16.79 -9.11
C TYR A 127 23.62 -16.77 -10.42
N LEU A 128 24.22 -15.64 -10.80
CA LEU A 128 25.07 -15.53 -11.99
C LEU A 128 26.44 -16.20 -11.81
N ASN A 129 27.05 -16.10 -10.61
CA ASN A 129 28.33 -16.77 -10.30
C ASN A 129 28.21 -18.30 -10.09
N MET A 130 27.00 -18.84 -9.98
CA MET A 130 26.76 -20.29 -9.90
C MET A 130 26.40 -20.91 -11.26
N SER A 131 26.18 -20.08 -12.29
CA SER A 131 25.76 -20.49 -13.64
C SER A 131 26.86 -20.34 -14.71
N LEU A 132 28.04 -19.85 -14.35
CA LEU A 132 29.19 -19.74 -15.26
C LEU A 132 30.31 -20.66 -14.74
N PRO A 133 30.51 -21.85 -15.34
CA PRO A 133 31.73 -22.63 -15.19
C PRO A 133 32.92 -21.96 -15.90
#